data_AF-A0A5C8VRB0-F1
#
_entry.id   AF-A0A5C8VRB0-F1
#
_cell.length_a   1.000
_cell.length_b   1.000
_cell.length_c   1.000
_cell.angle_alpha   90.00
_cell.angle_beta   90.00
_cell.angle_gamma   90.00
#
_symmetry.space_group_name_H-M   'P 1'
#
loop_
_entity.id
_entity.type
_entity.pdbx_description
1 polymer ?
#
loop_
_entity_poly.entity_id
_entity_poly.type
_entity_poly.pdbx_seq_one_letter_code
_entity_poly.pdbx_strand_id
1 'polypeptide(L)'
;MTSRERRAARELTDYLTRLFGPEATVTIDPMPARPQHPDRVEIEATVKRPHAAPPDTERKSRIPRDTPENTALAVEIAERYVALRSARYALPAGLVPTTCAIVSEGLERDYAALFPEGTLQVDVPWLELARAAAETLAGHKVLDGVRSSQVKSKFAELRWYTDGLPEGTGEEVSAILDAASRFSTVVCETCGAPGSYRKGGWVRILCDPCSTHRTRKL
;
A
#
# COMPACT_ATOMS: atom_id res chain seq x y z
N MET A 1 13.61 -16.29 -12.34
CA MET A 1 13.59 -15.16 -11.39
C MET A 1 14.99 -14.83 -10.89
N THR A 2 15.38 -13.56 -10.85
CA THR A 2 16.61 -13.05 -10.20
C THR A 2 16.51 -13.11 -8.67
N SER A 3 17.61 -12.83 -7.94
CA SER A 3 17.58 -12.75 -6.46
C SER A 3 16.67 -11.63 -5.95
N ARG A 4 16.65 -10.48 -6.65
CA ARG A 4 15.75 -9.36 -6.37
C ARG A 4 14.29 -9.74 -6.60
N GLU A 5 13.97 -10.39 -7.72
CA GLU A 5 12.62 -10.90 -8.01
C GLU A 5 12.14 -11.90 -6.96
N ARG A 6 13.00 -12.85 -6.55
CA ARG A 6 12.64 -13.79 -5.48
C ARG A 6 12.36 -13.10 -4.15
N ARG A 7 13.06 -12.00 -3.84
CA ARG A 7 12.80 -11.20 -2.64
C ARG A 7 11.47 -10.44 -2.75
N ALA A 8 11.24 -9.77 -3.87
CA ALA A 8 9.99 -9.06 -4.15
C ALA A 8 8.79 -10.00 -4.09
N ALA A 9 8.89 -11.18 -4.71
CA ALA A 9 7.84 -12.18 -4.66
C ALA A 9 7.54 -12.66 -3.23
N ARG A 10 8.56 -12.91 -2.41
CA ARG A 10 8.34 -13.25 -0.99
C ARG A 10 7.64 -12.13 -0.22
N GLU A 11 8.10 -10.89 -0.39
CA GLU A 11 7.46 -9.73 0.25
C GLU A 11 5.99 -9.61 -0.19
N LEU A 12 5.71 -9.73 -1.50
CA LEU A 12 4.36 -9.65 -2.04
C LEU A 12 3.46 -10.79 -1.53
N THR A 13 3.93 -12.05 -1.55
CA THR A 13 3.20 -13.19 -0.98
C THR A 13 2.83 -12.91 0.48
N ASP A 14 3.79 -12.46 1.30
CA ASP A 14 3.55 -12.20 2.71
C ASP A 14 2.48 -11.11 2.95
N TYR A 15 2.46 -10.03 2.15
CA TYR A 15 1.39 -9.03 2.23
C TYR A 15 0.04 -9.62 1.84
N LEU A 16 -0.03 -10.31 0.69
CA LEU A 16 -1.29 -10.81 0.15
C LEU A 16 -1.90 -11.91 1.02
N THR A 17 -1.08 -12.81 1.60
CA THR A 17 -1.55 -13.81 2.57
C THR A 17 -2.09 -13.15 3.84
N ARG A 18 -1.47 -12.08 4.34
CA ARG A 18 -2.00 -11.33 5.50
C ARG A 18 -3.29 -10.59 5.18
N LEU A 19 -3.42 -10.11 3.95
CA LEU A 19 -4.57 -9.30 3.51
C LEU A 19 -5.82 -10.14 3.21
N PHE A 20 -5.63 -11.30 2.60
CA PHE A 20 -6.72 -12.16 2.13
C PHE A 20 -6.93 -13.42 2.96
N GLY A 21 -6.02 -13.70 3.89
CA GLY A 21 -6.05 -14.85 4.79
C GLY A 21 -5.18 -16.02 4.31
N PRO A 22 -4.89 -16.98 5.20
CA PRO A 22 -4.03 -18.13 4.90
C PRO A 22 -4.60 -19.08 3.84
N GLU A 23 -5.92 -19.07 3.66
CA GLU A 23 -6.62 -19.91 2.68
C GLU A 23 -6.51 -19.37 1.24
N ALA A 24 -6.00 -18.15 1.05
CA ALA A 24 -5.82 -17.57 -0.27
C ALA A 24 -4.59 -18.16 -0.97
N THR A 25 -4.78 -18.65 -2.19
CA THR A 25 -3.68 -19.10 -3.05
C THR A 25 -3.13 -17.90 -3.81
N VAL A 26 -1.83 -17.63 -3.65
CA VAL A 26 -1.12 -16.54 -4.31
C VAL A 26 -0.08 -17.13 -5.27
N THR A 27 -0.19 -16.78 -6.55
CA THR A 27 0.83 -17.07 -7.56
C THR A 27 1.48 -15.77 -7.99
N ILE A 28 2.80 -15.76 -8.21
CA ILE A 28 3.56 -14.57 -8.61
C ILE A 28 4.41 -14.88 -9.82
N ASP A 29 4.26 -14.06 -10.86
CA ASP A 29 4.98 -14.17 -12.11
C ASP A 29 5.85 -12.92 -12.34
N PRO A 30 7.10 -13.08 -12.81
CA PRO A 30 7.96 -11.94 -13.13
C PRO A 30 7.46 -11.23 -14.39
N MET A 31 7.49 -9.90 -14.36
CA MET A 31 7.09 -9.05 -15.49
C MET A 31 8.30 -8.33 -16.09
N PRO A 32 8.25 -7.96 -17.38
CA PRO A 32 9.27 -7.11 -17.98
C PRO A 32 9.40 -5.79 -17.22
N ALA A 33 10.63 -5.32 -17.02
CA ALA A 33 10.87 -4.04 -16.37
C ALA A 33 10.20 -2.89 -17.14
N ARG A 34 9.55 -1.98 -16.42
CA ARG A 34 9.01 -0.75 -17.01
C ARG A 34 10.14 0.17 -17.40
N PRO A 35 10.24 0.62 -18.67
CA PRO A 35 11.31 1.52 -19.09
C PRO A 35 11.41 2.82 -18.27
N GLN A 36 10.30 3.29 -17.71
CA GLN A 36 10.25 4.49 -16.87
C GLN A 36 10.89 4.28 -15.50
N HIS A 37 10.98 3.03 -15.01
CA HIS A 37 11.47 2.67 -13.69
C HIS A 37 12.36 1.41 -13.75
N PRO A 38 13.53 1.48 -14.41
CA PRO A 38 14.38 0.31 -14.67
C PRO A 38 15.01 -0.29 -13.40
N ASP A 39 14.97 0.43 -12.28
CA ASP A 39 15.47 0.01 -10.97
C ASP A 39 14.44 -0.79 -10.16
N ARG A 40 13.16 -0.76 -10.56
CA ARG A 40 12.07 -1.49 -9.92
C ARG A 40 11.96 -2.91 -10.48
N VAL A 41 11.61 -3.83 -9.58
CA VAL A 41 11.22 -5.20 -9.91
C VAL A 41 9.73 -5.18 -10.22
N GLU A 42 9.37 -5.57 -11.44
CA GLU A 42 7.99 -5.73 -11.86
C GLU A 42 7.58 -7.20 -11.69
N ILE A 43 6.47 -7.43 -11.00
CA ILE A 43 5.86 -8.73 -10.75
C ILE A 43 4.35 -8.58 -10.81
N GLU A 44 3.67 -9.63 -11.24
CA GLU A 44 2.21 -9.74 -11.24
C GLU A 44 1.81 -10.87 -10.30
N ALA A 45 0.75 -10.67 -9.54
CA ALA A 45 0.20 -11.64 -8.61
C ALA A 45 -1.24 -12.00 -8.98
N THR A 46 -1.51 -13.30 -8.97
CA THR A 46 -2.87 -13.81 -9.04
C THR A 46 -3.28 -14.34 -7.67
N VAL A 47 -4.40 -13.82 -7.13
CA VAL A 47 -4.96 -14.27 -5.85
C VAL A 47 -6.27 -15.03 -6.10
N LYS A 48 -6.34 -16.27 -5.62
CA LYS A 48 -7.58 -17.07 -5.59
C LYS A 48 -8.00 -17.31 -4.15
N ARG A 49 -9.23 -16.93 -3.80
CA ARG A 49 -9.82 -17.19 -2.48
C ARG A 49 -10.81 -18.35 -2.58
N PRO A 50 -10.80 -19.33 -1.66
CA PRO A 50 -11.96 -20.18 -1.47
C PRO A 50 -13.14 -19.29 -1.03
N HIS A 51 -14.35 -19.67 -1.47
CA HIS A 51 -15.57 -18.88 -1.33
C HIS A 51 -15.71 -18.28 0.07
N ALA A 52 -15.85 -16.95 0.16
CA ALA A 52 -15.92 -16.26 1.45
C ALA A 52 -17.19 -16.65 2.22
N ALA A 53 -17.03 -16.88 3.54
CA ALA A 53 -18.11 -16.87 4.52
C ALA A 53 -18.89 -15.55 4.45
N PRO A 54 -20.18 -15.51 4.86
CA PRO A 54 -21.04 -14.35 4.68
C PRO A 54 -20.44 -13.09 5.33
N PRO A 55 -20.70 -11.91 4.74
CA PRO A 55 -20.07 -10.66 5.18
C PRO A 55 -20.40 -10.35 6.64
N ASP A 56 -19.36 -9.96 7.38
CA ASP A 56 -19.47 -9.45 8.74
C ASP A 56 -20.24 -8.12 8.71
N THR A 57 -21.42 -8.10 9.33
CA THR A 57 -22.48 -7.09 9.13
C THR A 57 -22.20 -5.74 9.83
N GLU A 58 -21.02 -5.55 10.43
CA GLU A 58 -20.79 -4.44 11.37
C GLU A 58 -20.05 -3.20 10.83
N ARG A 59 -19.69 -3.13 9.53
CA ARG A 59 -19.11 -1.89 8.96
C ARG A 59 -19.93 -1.40 7.77
N LYS A 60 -20.70 -0.32 7.97
CA LYS A 60 -21.37 0.47 6.93
C LYS A 60 -20.35 1.19 6.01
N SER A 61 -19.49 0.47 5.29
CA SER A 61 -18.89 1.01 4.06
C SER A 61 -19.92 0.86 2.94
N ARG A 62 -20.07 1.89 2.09
CA ARG A 62 -21.05 1.89 0.97
C ARG A 62 -20.76 0.81 -0.08
N ILE A 63 -19.56 0.20 -0.05
CA ILE A 63 -19.10 -0.84 -0.96
C ILE A 63 -18.63 -2.05 -0.14
N PRO A 64 -19.03 -3.30 -0.49
CA PRO A 64 -18.49 -4.51 0.11
C PRO A 64 -16.98 -4.62 -0.15
N ARG A 65 -16.18 -4.78 0.91
CA ARG A 65 -14.71 -4.84 0.78
C ARG A 65 -14.21 -6.08 0.02
N ASP A 66 -15.03 -7.11 -0.12
CA ASP A 66 -14.63 -8.42 -0.66
C ASP A 66 -15.14 -8.70 -2.09
N THR A 67 -15.44 -7.67 -2.88
CA THR A 67 -15.72 -7.88 -4.31
C THR A 67 -14.43 -8.28 -5.08
N PRO A 68 -14.57 -8.97 -6.23
CA PRO A 68 -13.43 -9.28 -7.11
C PRO A 68 -12.67 -8.02 -7.55
N GLU A 69 -13.37 -6.92 -7.84
CA GLU A 69 -12.78 -5.65 -8.28
C GLU A 69 -11.92 -5.03 -7.17
N ASN A 70 -12.44 -4.97 -5.94
CA ASN A 70 -11.69 -4.47 -4.78
C ASN A 70 -10.48 -5.37 -4.46
N THR A 71 -10.60 -6.67 -4.71
CA THR A 71 -9.49 -7.62 -4.57
C THR A 71 -8.40 -7.33 -5.58
N ALA A 72 -8.76 -7.13 -6.86
CA ALA A 72 -7.82 -6.79 -7.92
C ALA A 72 -7.09 -5.47 -7.64
N LEU A 73 -7.82 -4.41 -7.25
CA LEU A 73 -7.22 -3.14 -6.86
C LEU A 73 -6.24 -3.26 -5.69
N ALA A 74 -6.58 -4.07 -4.67
CA ALA A 74 -5.70 -4.29 -3.53
C ALA A 74 -4.42 -5.07 -3.91
N VAL A 75 -4.52 -6.02 -4.84
CA VAL A 75 -3.36 -6.72 -5.42
C VAL A 75 -2.49 -5.75 -6.22
N GLU A 76 -3.10 -4.93 -7.07
CA GLU A 76 -2.41 -3.96 -7.90
C GLU A 76 -1.64 -2.90 -7.06
N ILE A 77 -2.25 -2.43 -5.96
CA ILE A 77 -1.58 -1.56 -4.99
C ILE A 77 -0.39 -2.27 -4.35
N ALA A 78 -0.54 -3.54 -3.98
CA ALA A 78 0.53 -4.33 -3.35
C ALA A 78 1.71 -4.53 -4.30
N GLU A 79 1.45 -4.83 -5.57
CA GLU A 79 2.47 -4.97 -6.62
C GLU A 79 3.27 -3.67 -6.79
N ARG A 80 2.58 -2.54 -6.97
CA ARG A 80 3.24 -1.22 -7.07
C ARG A 80 4.04 -0.88 -5.83
N TYR A 81 3.51 -1.19 -4.65
CA TYR A 81 4.19 -0.97 -3.38
C TYR A 81 5.51 -1.77 -3.30
N VAL A 82 5.47 -3.05 -3.67
CA VAL A 82 6.67 -3.90 -3.71
C VAL A 82 7.65 -3.43 -4.79
N ALA A 83 7.17 -3.02 -5.96
CA ALA A 83 8.00 -2.44 -7.02
C ALA A 83 8.75 -1.20 -6.53
N LEU A 84 8.07 -0.25 -5.88
CA LEU A 84 8.67 0.94 -5.26
C LEU A 84 9.74 0.58 -4.23
N ARG A 85 9.43 -0.37 -3.34
CA ARG A 85 10.40 -0.83 -2.31
C ARG A 85 11.61 -1.51 -2.91
N SER A 86 11.41 -2.25 -4.00
CA SER A 86 12.48 -3.03 -4.64
C SER A 86 13.61 -2.15 -5.20
N ALA A 87 13.30 -0.91 -5.62
CA ALA A 87 14.29 0.08 -6.01
C ALA A 87 15.34 0.30 -4.90
N ARG A 88 14.92 0.20 -3.63
CA ARG A 88 15.77 0.41 -2.46
C ARG A 88 16.33 -0.88 -1.86
N TYR A 89 16.21 -2.04 -2.49
CA TYR A 89 16.79 -3.27 -1.95
C TYR A 89 18.31 -3.18 -1.80
N ALA A 90 18.79 -3.30 -0.55
CA ALA A 90 20.22 -3.33 -0.22
C ALA A 90 20.74 -4.76 -0.05
N LEU A 91 22.04 -4.95 -0.31
CA LEU A 91 22.77 -6.20 -0.05
C LEU A 91 23.47 -6.14 1.32
N PRO A 92 23.60 -7.29 2.03
CA PRO A 92 23.02 -8.59 1.72
C PRO A 92 21.52 -8.69 2.06
N ALA A 93 20.98 -7.76 2.86
CA ALA A 93 19.57 -7.67 3.22
C ALA A 93 19.20 -6.22 3.60
N GLY A 94 17.89 -5.94 3.65
CA GLY A 94 17.36 -4.64 4.10
C GLY A 94 17.09 -3.65 2.96
N LEU A 95 16.86 -2.39 3.34
CA LEU A 95 16.56 -1.29 2.42
C LEU A 95 17.61 -0.20 2.57
N VAL A 96 18.00 0.43 1.47
CA VAL A 96 18.73 1.70 1.49
C VAL A 96 17.86 2.73 2.24
N PRO A 97 18.32 3.30 3.36
CA PRO A 97 17.51 4.22 4.16
C PRO A 97 17.05 5.45 3.35
N THR A 98 15.89 5.99 3.72
CA THR A 98 15.38 7.28 3.21
C THR A 98 14.66 8.01 4.34
N THR A 99 14.29 9.26 4.12
CA THR A 99 13.62 10.11 5.11
C THR A 99 12.22 10.52 4.62
N CYS A 100 11.35 10.92 5.54
CA CYS A 100 10.02 11.40 5.18
C CYS A 100 10.10 12.58 4.21
N ALA A 101 11.00 13.54 4.45
CA ALA A 101 11.20 14.72 3.60
C ALA A 101 11.50 14.35 2.14
N ILE A 102 12.47 13.45 1.90
CA ILE A 102 12.83 13.04 0.53
C ILE A 102 11.62 12.43 -0.21
N VAL A 103 10.85 11.59 0.48
CA VAL A 103 9.72 10.89 -0.14
C VAL A 103 8.52 11.81 -0.31
N SER A 104 8.21 12.68 0.67
CA SER A 104 7.10 13.63 0.60
C SER A 104 7.34 14.69 -0.46
N GLU A 105 8.53 15.29 -0.52
CA GLU A 105 8.89 16.28 -1.55
C GLU A 105 8.82 15.66 -2.96
N GLY A 106 9.19 14.38 -3.09
CA GLY A 106 9.03 13.65 -4.34
C GLY A 106 7.57 13.49 -4.76
N LEU A 107 6.68 13.17 -3.80
CA LEU A 107 5.24 13.07 -4.04
C LEU A 107 4.61 14.41 -4.39
N GLU A 108 4.91 15.45 -3.62
CA GLU A 108 4.41 16.81 -3.83
C GLU A 108 4.90 17.39 -5.16
N ARG A 109 6.13 17.07 -5.59
CA ARG A 109 6.63 17.47 -6.91
C ARG A 109 5.95 16.71 -8.05
N ASP A 110 5.91 15.37 -7.97
CA ASP A 110 5.46 14.55 -9.10
C ASP A 110 3.92 14.53 -9.23
N TYR A 111 3.20 14.79 -8.13
CA TYR A 111 1.73 14.82 -8.06
C TYR A 111 1.21 16.05 -7.31
N ALA A 112 1.72 17.25 -7.64
CA ALA A 112 1.40 18.50 -6.95
C ALA A 112 -0.11 18.80 -6.81
N ALA A 113 -0.90 18.46 -7.84
CA ALA A 113 -2.36 18.64 -7.78
C ALA A 113 -3.04 17.69 -6.76
N LEU A 114 -2.53 16.45 -6.66
CA LEU A 114 -3.05 15.46 -5.72
C LEU A 114 -2.57 15.72 -4.29
N PHE A 115 -1.32 16.14 -4.11
CA PHE A 115 -0.70 16.41 -2.82
C PHE A 115 -0.26 17.86 -2.69
N PRO A 116 -1.20 18.75 -2.29
CA PRO A 116 -0.83 20.06 -1.77
C PRO A 116 0.14 19.94 -0.58
N GLU A 117 0.97 20.97 -0.38
CA GLU A 117 1.94 21.03 0.71
C GLU A 117 1.28 20.78 2.07
N GLY A 118 1.92 19.94 2.89
CA GLY A 118 1.48 19.65 4.26
C GLY A 118 0.32 18.66 4.40
N THR A 119 -0.16 18.09 3.29
CA THR A 119 -1.21 17.07 3.31
C THR A 119 -0.70 15.70 3.77
N LEU A 120 0.58 15.40 3.54
CA LEU A 120 1.23 14.12 3.84
C LEU A 120 1.72 14.06 5.30
N GLN A 121 1.03 13.30 6.15
CA GLN A 121 1.27 13.21 7.60
C GLN A 121 1.45 11.74 8.04
N VAL A 122 2.30 11.01 7.32
CA VAL A 122 2.63 9.61 7.56
C VAL A 122 4.13 9.36 7.42
N ASP A 123 4.61 8.26 7.98
CA ASP A 123 6.01 7.84 7.89
C ASP A 123 6.35 7.29 6.48
N VAL A 124 7.66 7.21 6.17
CA VAL A 124 8.21 6.73 4.89
C VAL A 124 7.45 5.55 4.26
N PRO A 125 7.17 4.44 4.98
CA PRO A 125 6.50 3.31 4.36
C PRO A 125 5.10 3.61 3.83
N TRP A 126 4.38 4.51 4.48
CA TRP A 126 3.03 4.87 4.09
C TRP A 126 3.02 6.04 3.10
N LEU A 127 4.10 6.82 3.02
CA LEU A 127 4.36 7.70 1.88
C LEU A 127 4.61 6.88 0.61
N GLU A 128 5.41 5.81 0.68
CA GLU A 128 5.60 4.89 -0.46
C GLU A 128 4.27 4.22 -0.86
N LEU A 129 3.39 3.92 0.10
CA LEU A 129 2.04 3.43 -0.19
C LEU A 129 1.15 4.51 -0.84
N ALA A 130 1.25 5.77 -0.39
CA ALA A 130 0.56 6.88 -1.03
C ALA A 130 1.02 7.08 -2.49
N ARG A 131 2.32 6.88 -2.76
CA ARG A 131 2.85 6.85 -4.13
C ARG A 131 2.28 5.69 -4.95
N ALA A 132 2.23 4.48 -4.39
CA ALA A 132 1.63 3.33 -5.08
C ALA A 132 0.18 3.63 -5.50
N ALA A 133 -0.61 4.23 -4.60
CA ALA A 133 -1.98 4.65 -4.91
C ALA A 133 -2.06 5.76 -5.97
N ALA A 134 -1.18 6.76 -5.91
CA ALA A 134 -1.11 7.81 -6.94
C ALA A 134 -0.74 7.25 -8.32
N GLU A 135 0.19 6.30 -8.38
CA GLU A 135 0.56 5.58 -9.61
C GLU A 135 -0.59 4.67 -10.11
N THR A 136 -1.44 4.13 -9.23
CA THR A 136 -2.67 3.43 -9.62
C THR A 136 -3.71 4.40 -10.19
N LEU A 137 -4.03 5.50 -9.49
CA LEU A 137 -4.95 6.54 -9.98
C LEU A 137 -4.54 7.06 -11.37
N ALA A 138 -3.24 7.32 -11.57
CA ALA A 138 -2.69 7.74 -12.85
C ALA A 138 -2.80 6.65 -13.94
N GLY A 139 -2.53 5.39 -13.59
CA GLY A 139 -2.67 4.26 -14.51
C GLY A 139 -4.11 4.04 -15.00
N HIS A 140 -5.07 4.25 -14.09
CA HIS A 140 -6.51 4.22 -14.38
C HIS A 140 -7.03 5.50 -15.06
N LYS A 141 -6.20 6.54 -15.17
CA LYS A 141 -6.55 7.85 -15.75
C LYS A 141 -7.70 8.55 -15.01
N VAL A 142 -7.75 8.39 -13.68
CA VAL A 142 -8.75 8.99 -12.79
C VAL A 142 -8.15 9.99 -11.81
N LEU A 143 -6.93 10.47 -12.09
CA LEU A 143 -6.23 11.43 -11.25
C LEU A 143 -6.83 12.85 -11.34
N ASP A 144 -7.41 13.19 -12.49
CA ASP A 144 -7.89 14.54 -12.79
C ASP A 144 -9.01 14.97 -11.83
N GLY A 145 -8.85 16.14 -11.22
CA GLY A 145 -9.79 16.70 -10.26
C GLY A 145 -9.70 16.12 -8.84
N VAL A 146 -8.80 15.17 -8.57
CA VAL A 146 -8.60 14.63 -7.22
C VAL A 146 -7.58 15.50 -6.47
N ARG A 147 -8.00 16.07 -5.34
CA ARG A 147 -7.12 16.85 -4.44
C ARG A 147 -7.21 16.32 -3.02
N SER A 148 -6.06 16.00 -2.42
CA SER A 148 -5.99 15.53 -1.04
C SER A 148 -6.07 16.70 -0.07
N SER A 149 -6.84 16.52 1.00
CA SER A 149 -6.87 17.43 2.15
C SER A 149 -6.00 16.91 3.30
N GLN A 150 -5.91 15.59 3.47
CA GLN A 150 -5.05 14.96 4.48
C GLN A 150 -4.80 13.49 4.18
N VAL A 151 -3.55 13.05 4.31
CA VAL A 151 -3.14 11.64 4.32
C VAL A 151 -2.46 11.36 5.65
N LYS A 152 -3.10 10.59 6.52
CA LYS A 152 -2.63 10.37 7.90
C LYS A 152 -2.83 8.94 8.38
N SER A 153 -2.12 8.58 9.44
CA SER A 153 -2.42 7.36 10.21
C SER A 153 -3.53 7.60 11.22
N LYS A 154 -4.56 6.76 11.21
CA LYS A 154 -5.62 6.78 12.23
C LYS A 154 -6.18 5.37 12.44
N PHE A 155 -6.14 4.89 13.70
CA PHE A 155 -6.60 3.56 14.09
C PHE A 155 -5.91 2.41 13.34
N ALA A 156 -4.59 2.50 13.14
CA ALA A 156 -3.80 1.50 12.43
C ALA A 156 -4.26 1.26 10.98
N GLU A 157 -4.74 2.32 10.33
CA GLU A 157 -5.22 2.34 8.96
C GLU A 157 -4.81 3.69 8.33
N LEU A 158 -4.35 3.68 7.08
CA LEU A 158 -4.11 4.88 6.28
C LEU A 158 -5.45 5.55 5.98
N ARG A 159 -5.61 6.81 6.40
CA ARG A 159 -6.79 7.61 6.09
C ARG A 159 -6.43 8.70 5.10
N TRP A 160 -7.06 8.60 3.94
CA TRP A 160 -6.93 9.55 2.86
C TRP A 160 -8.22 10.35 2.72
N TYR A 161 -8.12 11.65 2.99
CA TYR A 161 -9.21 12.59 2.83
C TYR A 161 -8.94 13.45 1.59
N THR A 162 -9.98 13.67 0.80
CA THR A 162 -9.96 14.53 -0.39
C THR A 162 -10.90 15.72 -0.17
N ASP A 163 -10.73 16.81 -0.91
CA ASP A 163 -11.64 17.97 -0.88
C ASP A 163 -12.99 17.70 -1.58
N GLY A 164 -13.08 16.56 -2.24
CA GLY A 164 -14.21 16.10 -3.02
C GLY A 164 -13.80 14.90 -3.88
N LEU A 165 -14.76 14.30 -4.55
CA LEU A 165 -14.51 13.30 -5.57
C LEU A 165 -14.96 13.87 -6.93
N PRO A 166 -14.19 13.65 -8.01
CA PRO A 166 -14.58 14.15 -9.33
C PRO A 166 -15.89 13.52 -9.80
N GLU A 167 -16.67 14.28 -10.56
CA GLU A 167 -17.86 13.76 -11.22
C GLU A 167 -17.45 12.73 -12.30
N GLY A 168 -18.18 11.62 -12.39
CA GLY A 168 -17.93 10.55 -13.37
C GLY A 168 -16.85 9.53 -12.98
N THR A 169 -15.82 9.91 -12.23
CA THR A 169 -14.73 9.00 -11.80
C THR A 169 -14.66 8.78 -10.29
N GLY A 170 -15.52 9.46 -9.51
CA GLY A 170 -15.45 9.45 -8.05
C GLY A 170 -15.55 8.07 -7.39
N GLU A 171 -16.36 7.15 -7.94
CA GLU A 171 -16.47 5.78 -7.41
C GLU A 171 -15.17 4.98 -7.58
N GLU A 172 -14.53 5.10 -8.75
CA GLU A 172 -13.26 4.43 -9.03
C GLU A 172 -12.12 5.01 -8.20
N VAL A 173 -12.06 6.34 -8.08
CA VAL A 173 -11.12 7.02 -7.16
C VAL A 173 -11.33 6.50 -5.74
N SER A 174 -12.57 6.45 -5.26
CA SER A 174 -12.87 5.95 -3.91
C SER A 174 -12.43 4.50 -3.73
N ALA A 175 -12.63 3.63 -4.73
CA ALA A 175 -12.23 2.23 -4.67
C ALA A 175 -10.70 2.06 -4.59
N ILE A 176 -9.93 2.86 -5.34
CA ILE A 176 -8.46 2.85 -5.31
C ILE A 176 -7.95 3.34 -3.94
N LEU A 177 -8.53 4.42 -3.40
CA LEU A 177 -8.17 4.93 -2.07
C LEU A 177 -8.54 3.93 -0.96
N ASP A 178 -9.69 3.26 -1.07
CA ASP A 178 -10.10 2.21 -0.14
C ASP A 178 -9.18 0.98 -0.22
N ALA A 179 -8.71 0.61 -1.43
CA ALA A 179 -7.74 -0.46 -1.61
C ALA A 179 -6.40 -0.12 -0.93
N ALA A 180 -5.92 1.12 -1.07
CA ALA A 180 -4.72 1.61 -0.37
C ALA A 180 -4.91 1.62 1.16
N SER A 181 -6.07 2.08 1.64
CA SER A 181 -6.45 2.02 3.06
C SER A 181 -6.44 0.57 3.58
N ARG A 182 -7.05 -0.37 2.85
CA ARG A 182 -7.07 -1.78 3.21
C ARG A 182 -5.65 -2.37 3.24
N PHE A 183 -4.84 -2.11 2.21
CA PHE A 183 -3.47 -2.61 2.13
C PHE A 183 -2.59 -2.09 3.27
N SER A 184 -2.79 -0.85 3.72
CA SER A 184 -2.05 -0.28 4.85
C SER A 184 -2.16 -1.12 6.14
N THR A 185 -3.25 -1.87 6.32
CA THR A 185 -3.49 -2.71 7.50
C THR A 185 -2.52 -3.89 7.63
N VAL A 186 -1.75 -4.17 6.59
CA VAL A 186 -0.71 -5.22 6.56
C VAL A 186 0.70 -4.66 6.31
N VAL A 187 0.87 -3.34 6.28
CA VAL A 187 2.15 -2.65 6.05
C VAL A 187 2.67 -2.06 7.35
N CYS A 188 3.84 -2.52 7.81
CA CYS A 188 4.48 -1.95 9.00
C CYS A 188 4.71 -0.44 8.83
N GLU A 189 4.17 0.37 9.73
CA GLU A 189 4.29 1.83 9.70
C GLU A 189 5.75 2.31 9.83
N THR A 190 6.63 1.50 10.40
CA THR A 190 8.03 1.90 10.67
C THR A 190 8.99 1.54 9.54
N CYS A 191 8.92 0.33 8.99
CA CYS A 191 9.87 -0.16 7.98
C CYS A 191 9.22 -0.63 6.68
N GLY A 192 7.89 -0.64 6.64
CA GLY A 192 7.09 -1.08 5.50
C GLY A 192 6.98 -2.56 5.31
N ALA A 193 7.79 -3.40 5.97
CA ALA A 193 7.68 -4.86 5.90
C ALA A 193 6.27 -5.36 6.27
N PRO A 194 5.89 -6.59 5.87
CA PRO A 194 4.63 -7.19 6.27
C PRO A 194 4.42 -7.12 7.79
N GLY A 195 3.32 -6.51 8.20
CA GLY A 195 3.01 -6.17 9.59
C GLY A 195 1.69 -6.79 10.05
N SER A 196 1.45 -6.68 11.36
CA SER A 196 0.16 -7.02 11.98
C SER A 196 -0.28 -5.91 12.91
N TYR A 197 -1.58 -5.87 13.17
CA TYR A 197 -2.17 -5.00 14.17
C TYR A 197 -1.56 -5.24 15.57
N ARG A 198 -1.08 -4.17 16.21
CA ARG A 198 -0.54 -4.18 17.57
C ARG A 198 -1.40 -3.32 18.48
N LYS A 199 -1.91 -3.95 19.54
CA LYS A 199 -2.65 -3.30 20.63
C LYS A 199 -1.70 -2.53 21.54
N GLY A 200 -2.22 -1.50 22.21
CA GLY A 200 -1.51 -0.63 23.14
C GLY A 200 -2.22 0.71 23.28
N GLY A 201 -1.58 1.69 23.95
CA GLY A 201 -2.16 3.04 24.09
C GLY A 201 -2.44 3.73 22.75
N TRP A 202 -1.56 3.51 21.76
CA TRP A 202 -1.78 3.87 20.36
C TRP A 202 -1.67 2.61 19.50
N VAL A 203 -2.74 2.31 18.76
CA VAL A 203 -2.80 1.14 17.88
C VAL A 203 -2.01 1.42 16.60
N ARG A 204 -1.21 0.45 16.15
CA ARG A 204 -0.36 0.57 14.97
C ARG A 204 -0.25 -0.75 14.22
N ILE A 205 0.13 -0.70 12.94
CA ILE A 205 0.58 -1.87 12.18
C ILE A 205 2.10 -1.96 12.29
N LEU A 206 2.61 -3.03 12.89
CA LEU A 206 4.07 -3.25 13.03
C LEU A 206 4.43 -4.71 12.74
N CYS A 207 5.55 -4.92 12.07
CA CYS A 207 6.21 -6.23 12.01
C CYS A 207 6.79 -6.60 13.38
N ASP A 208 7.09 -7.88 13.60
CA ASP A 208 7.57 -8.37 14.90
C ASP A 208 8.85 -7.63 15.36
N PRO A 209 9.89 -7.44 14.50
CA PRO A 209 11.10 -6.71 14.91
C PRO A 209 10.82 -5.27 15.39
N CYS A 210 9.99 -4.51 14.66
CA CYS A 210 9.65 -3.14 15.05
C CYS A 210 8.78 -3.10 16.30
N SER A 211 7.87 -4.07 16.48
CA SER A 211 7.07 -4.21 17.69
C SER A 211 7.96 -4.45 18.91
N THR A 212 8.92 -5.39 18.82
CA THR A 212 9.87 -5.69 19.91
C THR A 212 10.75 -4.48 20.24
N HIS A 213 11.27 -3.77 19.22
CA HIS A 213 12.10 -2.58 19.43
C HIS A 213 11.34 -1.46 20.15
N ARG A 214 10.06 -1.27 19.84
CA ARG A 214 9.20 -0.29 20.51
C ARG A 214 8.99 -0.62 21.98
N THR A 215 8.69 -1.87 22.32
CA THR A 215 8.44 -2.29 23.71
C THR A 215 9.67 -2.12 24.60
N ARG A 216 10.88 -2.30 24.06
CA ARG A 216 12.14 -2.10 24.82
C ARG A 216 12.45 -0.63 25.13
N LYS A 217 11.81 0.32 24.46
CA LYS A 217 12.00 1.76 24.66
C LYS A 217 10.98 2.39 25.63
N LEU A 218 9.99 1.62 26.06
CA LEU A 218 8.99 2.00 27.07
C LEU A 218 9.44 1.47 28.43
#